data_AF-A0A842NVQ8-F1
#
_entry.id   AF-A0A842NVQ8-F1
#
_cell.length_a   1.000
_cell.length_b   1.000
_cell.length_c   1.000
_cell.angle_alpha   90.00
_cell.angle_beta   90.00
_cell.angle_gamma   90.00
#
_symmetry.space_group_name_H-M   'P 1'
#
loop_
_entity.id
_entity.type
_entity.pdbx_description
1 polymer ?
#
loop_
_entity_poly.entity_id
_entity_poly.type
_entity_poly.pdbx_seq_one_letter_code
_entity_poly.pdbx_strand_id
1 'polypeptide(L)'
;MVSLSKSTKLGELLDAYPFLVDFLPSISPKYQRLKNSVLRRTMSSRATLERIAEMGEMSVEDLIAAIQAEVAKQTGDPKEARKEALKGILRDLHEGVDLEILRQRFAELVKDVSASEIAEIEQSLIDEGLPEEEVKRLCDVHVDVFRHSLDEQEVPRPPDGHPVHTLMVENRASENIMAEIEAIIGEPSTLGGHMGELGALVERLGEIEKHYLRKETQPSPRLEAKGMSGPSQVMWAIHDDIRAVLKKANAQIKEG
;
A
#
# COMPACT_ATOMS: atom_id res chain seq x y z
N MET A 1 -11.97 0.97 -11.30
CA MET A 1 -11.74 2.13 -12.19
C MET A 1 -11.34 1.60 -13.56
N VAL A 2 -11.86 2.14 -14.66
CA VAL A 2 -11.44 1.69 -16.01
C VAL A 2 -9.99 2.09 -16.23
N SER A 3 -9.10 1.13 -16.47
CA SER A 3 -7.71 1.42 -16.83
C SER A 3 -7.70 2.06 -18.22
N LEU A 4 -7.26 3.33 -18.30
CA LEU A 4 -7.23 4.08 -19.56
C LEU A 4 -5.92 3.84 -20.29
N SER A 5 -6.02 3.38 -21.52
CA SER A 5 -4.91 3.16 -22.43
C SER A 5 -5.31 3.54 -23.86
N LYS A 6 -4.34 3.60 -24.76
CA LYS A 6 -4.58 3.81 -26.19
C LYS A 6 -5.60 2.82 -26.80
N SER A 7 -5.68 1.62 -26.24
CA SER A 7 -6.57 0.53 -26.71
C SER A 7 -7.96 0.53 -26.08
N THR A 8 -8.20 1.35 -25.05
CA THR A 8 -9.49 1.42 -24.36
C THR A 8 -10.57 1.87 -25.33
N LYS A 9 -11.71 1.16 -25.35
CA LYS A 9 -12.81 1.47 -26.28
C LYS A 9 -13.65 2.64 -25.78
N LEU A 10 -14.13 3.46 -26.70
CA LEU A 10 -15.03 4.58 -26.39
C LEU A 10 -16.29 4.10 -25.66
N GLY A 11 -16.86 2.95 -26.02
CA GLY A 11 -18.06 2.41 -25.38
C GLY A 11 -17.85 2.10 -23.90
N GLU A 12 -16.78 1.36 -23.59
CA GLU A 12 -16.40 1.02 -22.20
C GLU A 12 -16.24 2.28 -21.34
N LEU A 13 -15.64 3.32 -21.92
CA LEU A 13 -15.46 4.60 -21.25
C LEU A 13 -16.78 5.35 -21.02
N LEU A 14 -17.65 5.42 -22.04
CA LEU A 14 -18.93 6.14 -21.95
C LEU A 14 -19.97 5.42 -21.10
N ASP A 15 -19.89 4.08 -21.01
CA ASP A 15 -20.72 3.29 -20.11
C ASP A 15 -20.33 3.53 -18.65
N ALA A 16 -19.02 3.65 -18.37
CA ALA A 16 -18.51 3.95 -17.03
C ALA A 16 -18.69 5.42 -16.62
N TYR A 17 -18.57 6.35 -17.57
CA TYR A 17 -18.62 7.80 -17.33
C TYR A 17 -19.51 8.52 -18.35
N PRO A 18 -20.86 8.46 -18.20
CA PRO A 18 -21.80 9.01 -19.17
C PRO A 18 -21.64 10.51 -19.44
N PHE A 19 -21.14 11.29 -18.48
CA PHE A 19 -20.89 12.73 -18.61
C PHE A 19 -19.83 13.07 -19.67
N LEU A 20 -18.98 12.11 -20.05
CA LEU A 20 -17.95 12.32 -21.08
C LEU A 20 -18.54 12.58 -22.47
N VAL A 21 -19.81 12.24 -22.71
CA VAL A 21 -20.52 12.59 -23.95
C VAL A 21 -20.57 14.11 -24.16
N ASP A 22 -20.70 14.87 -23.08
CA ASP A 22 -20.76 16.32 -23.13
C ASP A 22 -19.39 16.98 -22.92
N PHE A 23 -18.47 16.30 -22.22
CA PHE A 23 -17.11 16.80 -22.03
C PHE A 23 -16.23 16.69 -23.28
N LEU A 24 -16.22 15.54 -23.99
CA LEU A 24 -15.36 15.35 -25.17
C LEU A 24 -15.51 16.50 -26.19
N PRO A 25 -16.72 16.97 -26.57
CA PRO A 25 -16.89 18.15 -27.43
C PRO A 25 -16.24 19.45 -26.96
N SER A 26 -15.93 19.59 -25.66
CA SER A 26 -15.18 20.76 -25.14
C SER A 26 -13.68 20.69 -25.43
N ILE A 27 -13.13 19.48 -25.61
CA ILE A 27 -11.71 19.26 -25.93
C ILE A 27 -11.42 19.60 -27.39
N SER A 28 -12.29 19.16 -28.31
CA SER A 28 -12.16 19.43 -29.74
C SER A 28 -13.52 19.54 -30.42
N PRO A 29 -13.74 20.54 -31.30
CA PRO A 29 -14.97 20.67 -32.08
C PRO A 29 -15.29 19.43 -32.94
N LYS A 30 -14.27 18.63 -33.28
CA LYS A 30 -14.44 17.38 -34.05
C LYS A 30 -15.29 16.35 -33.32
N TYR A 31 -15.28 16.39 -31.98
CA TYR A 31 -16.04 15.48 -31.12
C TYR A 31 -17.52 15.82 -31.01
N GLN A 32 -17.99 16.97 -31.53
CA GLN A 32 -19.42 17.34 -31.53
C GLN A 32 -20.33 16.27 -32.16
N ARG A 33 -19.80 15.51 -33.12
CA ARG A 33 -20.54 14.43 -33.79
C ARG A 33 -20.90 13.29 -32.83
N LEU A 34 -20.16 13.10 -31.74
CA LEU A 34 -20.42 12.08 -30.72
C LEU A 34 -21.71 12.33 -29.90
N LYS A 35 -22.28 13.54 -29.98
CA LYS A 35 -23.62 13.82 -29.43
C LYS A 35 -24.73 13.11 -30.18
N ASN A 36 -24.50 12.70 -31.43
CA ASN A 36 -25.47 11.91 -32.20
C ASN A 36 -25.51 10.46 -31.68
N SER A 37 -26.67 10.05 -31.17
CA SER A 37 -26.88 8.74 -30.55
C SER A 37 -26.55 7.55 -31.47
N VAL A 38 -26.84 7.65 -32.76
CA VAL A 38 -26.61 6.57 -33.74
C VAL A 38 -25.11 6.44 -34.06
N LEU A 39 -24.43 7.57 -34.29
CA LEU A 39 -22.99 7.58 -34.51
C LEU A 39 -22.24 7.08 -33.27
N ARG A 40 -22.62 7.58 -32.09
CA ARG A 40 -22.06 7.15 -30.80
C ARG A 40 -22.16 5.64 -30.67
N ARG A 41 -23.36 5.05 -30.79
CA ARG A 41 -23.58 3.60 -30.67
C ARG A 41 -22.74 2.78 -31.66
N THR A 42 -22.54 3.30 -32.86
CA THR A 42 -21.70 2.65 -33.90
C THR A 42 -20.22 2.70 -33.55
N MET A 43 -19.76 3.81 -32.97
CA MET A 43 -18.37 4.03 -32.58
C MET A 43 -18.00 3.39 -31.24
N SER A 44 -18.96 3.24 -30.31
CA SER A 44 -18.76 2.68 -28.97
C SER A 44 -18.01 1.35 -28.97
N SER A 45 -18.31 0.46 -29.92
CA SER A 45 -17.70 -0.87 -29.99
C SER A 45 -16.45 -0.95 -30.86
N ARG A 46 -16.16 0.08 -31.67
CA ARG A 46 -15.16 0.04 -32.75
C ARG A 46 -14.02 1.04 -32.62
N ALA A 47 -14.23 2.16 -31.92
CA ALA A 47 -13.23 3.23 -31.79
C ALA A 47 -12.49 3.11 -30.46
N THR A 48 -11.15 3.08 -30.53
CA THR A 48 -10.25 3.16 -29.37
C THR A 48 -9.91 4.62 -29.06
N LEU A 49 -9.37 4.89 -27.87
CA LEU A 49 -8.91 6.25 -27.51
C LEU A 49 -7.84 6.80 -28.46
N GLU A 50 -6.96 5.94 -29.00
CA GLU A 50 -6.01 6.31 -30.06
C GLU A 50 -6.75 6.88 -31.28
N ARG A 51 -7.80 6.19 -31.74
CA ARG A 51 -8.59 6.64 -32.89
C ARG A 51 -9.41 7.89 -32.60
N ILE A 52 -9.83 8.09 -31.34
CA ILE A 52 -10.50 9.32 -30.92
C ILE A 52 -9.50 10.48 -30.93
N ALA A 53 -8.31 10.30 -30.37
CA ALA A 53 -7.26 11.32 -30.37
C ALA A 53 -6.86 11.74 -31.78
N GLU A 54 -6.68 10.79 -32.70
CA GLU A 54 -6.45 11.06 -34.12
C GLU A 54 -7.57 11.91 -34.74
N MET A 55 -8.84 11.59 -34.44
CA MET A 55 -9.99 12.35 -34.94
C MET A 55 -10.04 13.77 -34.38
N GLY A 56 -9.55 13.98 -33.16
CA GLY A 56 -9.43 15.28 -32.52
C GLY A 56 -8.16 16.05 -32.88
N GLU A 57 -7.28 15.48 -33.70
CA GLU A 57 -5.99 16.04 -34.10
C GLU A 57 -5.07 16.33 -32.89
N MET A 58 -5.02 15.41 -31.92
CA MET A 58 -4.20 15.51 -30.70
C MET A 58 -3.50 14.20 -30.34
N SER A 59 -2.54 14.26 -29.41
CA SER A 59 -1.89 13.05 -28.90
C SER A 59 -2.87 12.23 -28.05
N VAL A 60 -2.68 10.90 -28.04
CA VAL A 60 -3.51 10.03 -27.22
C VAL A 60 -3.21 10.22 -25.73
N GLU A 61 -1.98 10.58 -25.41
CA GLU A 61 -1.52 10.91 -24.07
C GLU A 61 -2.26 12.14 -23.52
N ASP A 62 -2.34 13.24 -24.28
CA ASP A 62 -3.05 14.46 -23.88
C ASP A 62 -4.55 14.21 -23.71
N LEU A 63 -5.16 13.42 -24.61
CA LEU A 63 -6.56 13.05 -24.51
C LEU A 63 -6.83 12.23 -23.24
N ILE A 64 -5.99 11.24 -22.95
CA ILE A 64 -6.12 10.42 -21.74
C ILE A 64 -6.00 11.30 -20.50
N ALA A 65 -5.01 12.19 -20.43
CA ALA A 65 -4.81 13.10 -19.31
C ALA A 65 -6.03 14.02 -19.09
N ALA A 66 -6.60 14.57 -20.16
CA ALA A 66 -7.80 15.42 -20.08
C ALA A 66 -9.03 14.65 -19.58
N ILE A 67 -9.23 13.41 -20.06
CA ILE A 67 -10.31 12.53 -19.59
C ILE A 67 -10.12 12.17 -18.12
N GLN A 68 -8.90 11.83 -17.71
CA GLN A 68 -8.57 11.54 -16.31
C GLN A 68 -8.88 12.73 -15.40
N ALA A 69 -8.49 13.94 -15.81
CA ALA A 69 -8.74 15.16 -15.04
C ALA A 69 -10.25 15.46 -14.89
N GLU A 70 -11.05 15.30 -15.95
CA GLU A 70 -12.50 15.53 -15.85
C GLU A 70 -13.21 14.41 -15.07
N VAL A 71 -12.78 13.15 -15.23
CA VAL A 71 -13.30 12.05 -14.41
C VAL A 71 -12.99 12.32 -12.94
N ALA A 72 -11.75 12.64 -12.59
CA ALA A 72 -11.36 13.01 -11.23
C ALA A 72 -12.20 14.18 -10.67
N LYS A 73 -12.46 15.19 -11.50
CA LYS A 73 -13.27 16.36 -11.12
C LYS A 73 -14.75 16.02 -10.89
N GLN A 74 -15.34 15.14 -11.70
CA GLN A 74 -16.79 14.82 -11.67
C GLN A 74 -17.13 13.68 -10.73
N THR A 75 -16.23 12.70 -10.57
CA THR A 75 -16.47 11.53 -9.72
C THR A 75 -15.80 11.63 -8.36
N GLY A 76 -14.94 12.63 -8.15
CA GLY A 76 -13.88 12.57 -7.14
C GLY A 76 -12.84 11.54 -7.59
N ASP A 77 -11.56 11.87 -7.57
CA ASP A 77 -10.52 10.86 -7.77
C ASP A 77 -10.64 9.84 -6.61
N PRO A 78 -10.92 8.55 -6.86
CA PRO A 78 -10.94 7.53 -5.82
C PRO A 78 -9.67 7.51 -4.99
N LYS A 79 -8.51 7.85 -5.56
CA LYS A 79 -7.24 7.94 -4.84
C LYS A 79 -7.21 9.16 -3.91
N GLU A 80 -7.65 10.33 -4.36
CA GLU A 80 -7.77 11.52 -3.49
C GLU A 80 -8.88 11.38 -2.45
N ALA A 81 -10.01 10.74 -2.79
CA ALA A 81 -11.07 10.43 -1.84
C ALA A 81 -10.59 9.45 -0.75
N ARG A 82 -9.79 8.45 -1.13
CA ARG A 82 -9.13 7.54 -0.18
C ARG A 82 -8.13 8.28 0.69
N LYS A 83 -7.29 9.12 0.10
CA LYS A 83 -6.31 9.93 0.82
C LYS A 83 -6.98 10.87 1.81
N GLU A 84 -8.07 11.54 1.45
CA GLU A 84 -8.84 12.38 2.39
C GLU A 84 -9.53 11.56 3.48
N ALA A 85 -10.05 10.37 3.15
CA ALA A 85 -10.60 9.47 4.15
C ALA A 85 -9.52 8.98 5.14
N LEU A 86 -8.31 8.69 4.65
CA LEU A 86 -7.13 8.34 5.47
C LEU A 86 -6.72 9.49 6.39
N LYS A 87 -6.66 10.73 5.88
CA LYS A 87 -6.44 11.92 6.71
C LYS A 87 -7.53 12.12 7.76
N GLY A 88 -8.77 11.73 7.45
CA GLY A 88 -9.87 11.72 8.41
C GLY A 88 -9.61 10.74 9.56
N ILE A 89 -9.27 9.49 9.22
CA ILE A 89 -8.93 8.45 10.20
C ILE A 89 -7.73 8.86 11.07
N LEU A 90 -6.72 9.51 10.49
CA LEU A 90 -5.57 10.07 11.20
C LEU A 90 -5.95 11.13 12.23
N ARG A 91 -6.83 12.06 11.85
CA ARG A 91 -7.33 13.09 12.76
C ARG A 91 -8.10 12.46 13.91
N ASP A 92 -9.00 11.53 13.59
CA ASP A 92 -9.80 10.82 14.59
C ASP A 92 -8.91 10.01 15.56
N LEU A 93 -7.82 9.41 15.06
CA LEU A 93 -6.81 8.74 15.90
C LEU A 93 -6.13 9.71 16.87
N HIS A 94 -5.78 10.92 16.41
CA HIS A 94 -5.19 11.95 17.26
C HIS A 94 -6.18 12.51 18.30
N GLU A 95 -7.46 12.57 17.94
CA GLU A 95 -8.55 12.99 18.82
C GLU A 95 -8.96 11.91 19.84
N GLY A 96 -8.38 10.71 19.76
CA GLY A 96 -8.61 9.62 20.72
C GLY A 96 -9.90 8.85 20.45
N VAL A 97 -10.38 8.83 19.20
CA VAL A 97 -11.50 7.98 18.79
C VAL A 97 -11.15 6.51 18.99
N ASP A 98 -12.16 5.72 19.35
CA ASP A 98 -12.02 4.30 19.64
C ASP A 98 -11.35 3.52 18.49
N LEU A 99 -10.34 2.72 18.83
CA LEU A 99 -9.51 2.00 17.87
C LEU A 99 -10.31 1.02 17.02
N GLU A 100 -11.36 0.36 17.55
CA GLU A 100 -12.16 -0.59 16.76
C GLU A 100 -12.98 0.11 15.69
N ILE A 101 -13.47 1.33 15.96
CA ILE A 101 -14.19 2.15 14.97
C ILE A 101 -13.25 2.56 13.83
N LEU A 102 -12.03 3.00 14.18
CA LEU A 102 -11.01 3.34 13.19
C LEU A 102 -10.61 2.12 12.37
N ARG A 103 -10.47 0.96 13.03
CA ARG A 103 -10.16 -0.33 12.40
C ARG A 103 -11.18 -0.69 11.31
N GLN A 104 -12.48 -0.58 11.60
CA GLN A 104 -13.53 -0.88 10.63
C GLN A 104 -13.55 0.09 9.45
N ARG A 105 -13.48 1.40 9.71
CA ARG A 105 -13.45 2.43 8.65
C ARG A 105 -12.25 2.25 7.74
N PHE A 106 -11.12 1.89 8.33
CA PHE A 106 -9.90 1.62 7.61
C PHE A 106 -10.01 0.38 6.73
N ALA A 107 -10.51 -0.74 7.28
CA ALA A 107 -10.67 -2.01 6.56
C ALA A 107 -11.50 -1.87 5.29
N GLU A 108 -12.62 -1.13 5.39
CA GLU A 108 -13.51 -0.88 4.26
C GLU A 108 -12.84 -0.02 3.18
N LEU A 109 -11.99 0.91 3.60
CA LEU A 109 -11.30 1.83 2.69
C LEU A 109 -10.21 1.12 1.86
N VAL A 110 -9.58 0.09 2.42
CA VAL A 110 -8.40 -0.57 1.83
C VAL A 110 -8.66 -1.93 1.19
N LYS A 111 -9.90 -2.41 1.24
CA LYS A 111 -10.31 -3.75 0.80
C LYS A 111 -9.86 -4.13 -0.63
N ASP A 112 -9.84 -3.16 -1.55
CA ASP A 112 -9.46 -3.37 -2.95
C ASP A 112 -8.21 -2.56 -3.35
N VAL A 113 -7.31 -2.31 -2.39
CA VAL A 113 -6.11 -1.48 -2.57
C VAL A 113 -4.86 -2.34 -2.60
N SER A 114 -3.99 -2.09 -3.58
CA SER A 114 -2.69 -2.78 -3.67
C SER A 114 -1.69 -2.23 -2.65
N ALA A 115 -0.71 -3.04 -2.26
CA ALA A 115 0.41 -2.61 -1.41
C ALA A 115 1.15 -1.38 -1.97
N SER A 116 1.30 -1.29 -3.30
CA SER A 116 1.92 -0.14 -3.95
C SER A 116 1.08 1.13 -3.85
N GLU A 117 -0.24 1.02 -3.97
CA GLU A 117 -1.12 2.19 -3.85
C GLU A 117 -1.14 2.75 -2.42
N ILE A 118 -1.07 1.88 -1.41
CA ILE A 118 -0.93 2.30 0.00
C ILE A 118 0.38 3.06 0.19
N ALA A 119 1.49 2.50 -0.27
CA ALA A 119 2.80 3.14 -0.20
C ALA A 119 2.82 4.52 -0.88
N GLU A 120 2.16 4.66 -2.03
CA GLU A 120 2.01 5.93 -2.73
C GLU A 120 1.17 6.95 -1.92
N ILE A 121 0.12 6.50 -1.24
CA ILE A 121 -0.69 7.39 -0.40
C ILE A 121 0.09 7.82 0.84
N GLU A 122 0.77 6.90 1.52
CA GLU A 122 1.64 7.20 2.67
C GLU A 122 2.71 8.22 2.30
N GLN A 123 3.40 8.04 1.16
CA GLN A 123 4.37 9.00 0.65
C GLN A 123 3.72 10.37 0.41
N SER A 124 2.55 10.40 -0.23
CA SER A 124 1.86 11.67 -0.49
C SER A 124 1.44 12.41 0.78
N LEU A 125 1.16 11.70 1.88
CA LEU A 125 0.86 12.33 3.17
C LEU A 125 2.10 12.97 3.79
N ILE A 126 3.25 12.31 3.68
CA ILE A 126 4.55 12.85 4.12
C ILE A 126 4.91 14.10 3.30
N ASP A 127 4.74 14.04 1.98
CA ASP A 127 5.03 15.16 1.08
C ASP A 127 4.16 16.40 1.39
N GLU A 128 2.96 16.20 1.94
CA GLU A 128 2.06 17.27 2.40
C GLU A 128 2.41 17.81 3.80
N GLY A 129 3.45 17.29 4.44
CA GLY A 129 3.97 17.76 5.72
C GLY A 129 3.51 16.99 6.95
N LEU A 130 2.89 15.82 6.77
CA LEU A 130 2.57 14.95 7.90
C LEU A 130 3.87 14.32 8.45
N PRO A 131 4.12 14.35 9.77
CA PRO A 131 5.33 13.76 10.35
C PRO A 131 5.41 12.24 10.13
N GLU A 132 6.60 11.71 9.87
CA GLU A 132 6.85 10.28 9.66
C GLU A 132 6.37 9.42 10.85
N GLU A 133 6.46 9.94 12.09
CA GLU A 133 5.96 9.25 13.29
C GLU A 133 4.44 9.02 13.26
N GLU A 134 3.66 9.91 12.63
CA GLU A 134 2.20 9.75 12.57
C GLU A 134 1.80 8.78 11.47
N VAL A 135 2.61 8.69 10.42
CA VAL A 135 2.50 7.64 9.40
C VAL A 135 2.90 6.28 9.98
N LYS A 136 3.90 6.23 10.87
CA LYS A 136 4.26 5.01 11.61
C LYS A 136 3.11 4.52 12.51
N ARG A 137 2.40 5.42 13.19
CA ARG A 137 1.20 5.06 13.98
C ARG A 137 0.06 4.54 13.11
N LEU A 138 -0.11 5.07 11.90
CA LEU A 138 -0.99 4.46 10.89
C LEU A 138 -0.53 3.05 10.56
N CYS A 139 0.78 2.80 10.44
CA CYS A 139 1.32 1.48 10.11
C CYS A 139 0.93 0.40 11.15
N ASP A 140 0.93 0.73 12.44
CA ASP A 140 0.49 -0.22 13.49
C ASP A 140 -1.01 -0.55 13.36
N VAL A 141 -1.86 0.46 13.14
CA VAL A 141 -3.30 0.25 12.87
C VAL A 141 -3.50 -0.48 11.54
N HIS A 142 -2.73 -0.13 10.51
CA HIS A 142 -2.74 -0.76 9.19
C HIS A 142 -2.42 -2.24 9.34
N VAL A 143 -1.31 -2.65 9.94
CA VAL A 143 -0.90 -4.07 10.03
C VAL A 143 -1.96 -4.91 10.75
N ASP A 144 -2.60 -4.40 11.80
CA ASP A 144 -3.64 -5.13 12.52
C ASP A 144 -4.98 -5.18 11.75
N VAL A 145 -5.33 -4.12 11.01
CA VAL A 145 -6.49 -4.13 10.10
C VAL A 145 -6.23 -5.03 8.89
N PHE A 146 -5.05 -4.90 8.31
CA PHE A 146 -4.64 -5.56 7.08
C PHE A 146 -4.25 -7.00 7.29
N ARG A 147 -3.89 -7.47 8.48
CA ARG A 147 -3.62 -8.91 8.70
C ARG A 147 -4.71 -9.78 8.10
N HIS A 148 -5.97 -9.40 8.33
CA HIS A 148 -7.12 -10.13 7.82
C HIS A 148 -7.34 -9.98 6.30
N SER A 149 -7.03 -8.82 5.70
CA SER A 149 -7.18 -8.59 4.24
C SER A 149 -5.96 -9.01 3.41
N LEU A 150 -4.76 -9.00 4.00
CA LEU A 150 -3.50 -9.46 3.39
C LEU A 150 -3.41 -10.98 3.41
N ASP A 151 -4.00 -11.64 4.41
CA ASP A 151 -4.12 -13.10 4.45
C ASP A 151 -4.95 -13.65 3.28
N GLU A 152 -5.83 -12.83 2.69
CA GLU A 152 -6.62 -13.18 1.49
C GLU A 152 -5.87 -12.92 0.16
N GLN A 153 -4.75 -12.18 0.18
CA GLN A 153 -3.96 -11.95 -1.03
C GLN A 153 -3.02 -13.12 -1.31
N GLU A 154 -2.88 -13.50 -2.60
CA GLU A 154 -1.86 -14.46 -3.00
C GLU A 154 -0.46 -13.89 -2.69
N VAL A 155 0.15 -14.39 -1.62
CA VAL A 155 1.54 -14.07 -1.30
C VAL A 155 2.40 -14.52 -2.47
N PRO A 156 3.15 -13.62 -3.13
CA PRO A 156 3.98 -13.99 -4.26
C PRO A 156 4.99 -15.05 -3.82
N ARG A 157 5.28 -16.00 -4.72
CA ARG A 157 6.31 -17.03 -4.51
C ARG A 157 7.48 -16.76 -5.45
N PRO A 158 8.44 -15.91 -5.05
CA PRO A 158 9.63 -15.70 -5.85
C PRO A 158 10.41 -17.02 -5.93
N PRO A 159 11.10 -17.28 -7.04
CA PRO A 159 11.88 -18.50 -7.22
C PRO A 159 13.06 -18.56 -6.24
N ASP A 160 13.58 -19.77 -6.03
CA ASP A 160 14.79 -20.01 -5.25
C ASP A 160 15.96 -19.14 -5.77
N GLY A 161 16.72 -18.57 -4.83
CA GLY A 161 17.82 -17.64 -5.12
C GLY A 161 17.38 -16.18 -5.32
N HIS A 162 16.09 -15.88 -5.40
CA HIS A 162 15.61 -14.50 -5.41
C HIS A 162 15.81 -13.84 -4.03
N PRO A 163 16.33 -12.59 -3.92
CA PRO A 163 16.57 -11.95 -2.63
C PRO A 163 15.34 -11.88 -1.72
N VAL A 164 14.17 -11.58 -2.29
CA VAL A 164 12.90 -11.56 -1.53
C VAL A 164 12.52 -12.95 -1.01
N HIS A 165 12.80 -14.02 -1.76
CA HIS A 165 12.55 -15.39 -1.28
C HIS A 165 13.38 -15.68 -0.03
N THR A 166 14.66 -15.33 -0.04
CA THR A 166 15.54 -15.48 1.14
C THR A 166 15.02 -14.69 2.34
N LEU A 167 14.62 -13.43 2.14
CA LEU A 167 14.04 -12.61 3.21
C LEU A 167 12.74 -13.23 3.76
N MET A 168 11.89 -13.80 2.91
CA MET A 168 10.67 -14.48 3.33
C MET A 168 10.97 -15.75 4.16
N VAL A 169 11.95 -16.56 3.74
CA VAL A 169 12.37 -17.74 4.49
C VAL A 169 12.95 -17.36 5.86
N GLU A 170 13.74 -16.29 5.91
CA GLU A 170 14.27 -15.75 7.17
C GLU A 170 13.16 -15.30 8.13
N ASN A 171 12.10 -14.65 7.61
CA ASN A 171 10.93 -14.32 8.44
C ASN A 171 10.30 -15.56 9.07
N ARG A 172 10.11 -16.64 8.30
CA ARG A 172 9.55 -17.90 8.82
C ARG A 172 10.46 -18.54 9.87
N ALA A 173 11.78 -18.44 9.71
CA ALA A 173 12.72 -18.91 10.73
C ALA A 173 12.60 -18.10 12.04
N SER A 174 12.46 -16.78 11.95
CA SER A 174 12.25 -15.91 13.12
C SER A 174 10.92 -16.18 13.81
N GLU A 175 9.85 -16.43 13.06
CA GLU A 175 8.54 -16.82 13.62
C GLU A 175 8.61 -18.12 14.42
N ASN A 176 9.34 -19.13 13.93
CA ASN A 176 9.52 -20.37 14.69
C ASN A 176 10.26 -20.12 16.02
N ILE A 177 11.31 -19.29 16.02
CA ILE A 177 12.04 -18.93 17.24
C ILE A 177 11.12 -18.17 18.21
N MET A 178 10.29 -17.25 17.71
CA MET A 178 9.30 -16.53 18.50
C MET A 178 8.28 -17.47 19.15
N ALA A 179 7.79 -18.48 18.41
CA ALA A 179 6.87 -19.48 18.95
C ALA A 179 7.52 -20.32 20.07
N GLU A 180 8.80 -20.67 19.95
CA GLU A 180 9.56 -21.35 21.01
C GLU A 180 9.72 -20.46 22.26
N ILE A 181 10.01 -19.16 22.06
CA ILE A 181 10.08 -18.18 23.16
C ILE A 181 8.72 -18.04 23.85
N GLU A 182 7.64 -17.92 23.07
CA GLU A 182 6.26 -17.80 23.57
C GLU A 182 5.85 -18.99 24.43
N ALA A 183 6.22 -20.21 24.03
CA ALA A 183 5.95 -21.41 24.80
C ALA A 183 6.63 -21.39 26.18
N ILE A 184 7.84 -20.83 26.28
CA ILE A 184 8.58 -20.74 27.55
C ILE A 184 8.00 -19.64 28.45
N ILE A 185 7.72 -18.45 27.91
CA ILE A 185 7.21 -17.32 28.70
C ILE A 185 5.72 -17.48 29.08
N GLY A 186 4.97 -18.30 28.32
CA GLY A 186 3.56 -18.61 28.55
C GLY A 186 3.29 -19.42 29.82
N GLU A 187 4.33 -20.01 30.41
CA GLU A 187 4.28 -20.70 31.71
C GLU A 187 5.19 -20.02 32.75
N PRO A 188 4.78 -18.88 33.35
CA PRO A 188 5.61 -18.12 34.29
C PRO A 188 6.14 -18.94 35.48
N SER A 189 5.44 -20.01 35.87
CA SER A 189 5.84 -20.91 36.96
C SER A 189 7.07 -21.76 36.66
N THR A 190 7.36 -22.04 35.38
CA THR A 190 8.51 -22.87 34.95
C THR A 190 9.65 -22.02 34.40
N LEU A 191 9.40 -20.75 34.10
CA LEU A 191 10.35 -19.78 33.52
C LEU A 191 11.75 -19.82 34.16
N GLY A 192 11.82 -19.86 35.49
CA GLY A 192 13.10 -19.91 36.22
C GLY A 192 13.99 -21.12 35.87
N GLY A 193 13.39 -22.25 35.48
CA GLY A 193 14.10 -23.44 35.02
C GLY A 193 14.53 -23.39 33.55
N HIS A 194 13.95 -22.47 32.76
CA HIS A 194 14.20 -22.32 31.32
C HIS A 194 14.98 -21.06 30.96
N MET A 195 15.47 -20.28 31.93
CA MET A 195 16.20 -19.01 31.66
C MET A 195 17.41 -19.18 30.72
N GLY A 196 18.13 -20.30 30.82
CA GLY A 196 19.25 -20.58 29.91
C GLY A 196 18.82 -20.88 28.47
N GLU A 197 17.71 -21.61 28.31
CA GLU A 197 17.11 -21.90 27.01
C GLU A 197 16.52 -20.64 26.37
N LEU A 198 15.79 -19.85 27.16
CA LEU A 198 15.27 -18.54 26.76
C LEU A 198 16.38 -17.60 26.29
N GLY A 199 17.50 -17.56 27.02
CA GLY A 199 18.67 -16.77 26.62
C GLY A 199 19.24 -17.18 25.26
N ALA A 200 19.39 -18.49 25.02
CA ALA A 200 19.87 -18.99 23.74
C ALA A 200 18.90 -18.68 22.58
N LEU A 201 17.59 -18.76 22.82
CA LEU A 201 16.57 -18.41 21.82
C LEU A 201 16.57 -16.92 21.50
N VAL A 202 16.66 -16.05 22.51
CA VAL A 202 16.73 -14.58 22.31
C VAL A 202 18.03 -14.18 21.61
N GLU A 203 19.16 -14.81 21.92
CA GLU A 203 20.42 -14.60 21.18
C GLU A 203 20.27 -15.01 19.71
N ARG A 204 19.66 -16.17 19.46
CA ARG A 204 19.40 -16.67 18.11
C ARG A 204 18.42 -15.78 17.33
N LEU A 205 17.39 -15.25 18.00
CA LEU A 205 16.48 -14.27 17.40
C LEU A 205 17.22 -12.96 17.05
N GLY A 206 18.22 -12.58 17.83
CA GLY A 206 19.08 -11.41 17.58
C GLY A 206 19.79 -11.44 16.22
N GLU A 207 19.95 -12.60 15.60
CA GLU A 207 20.47 -12.75 14.24
C GLU A 207 19.59 -12.10 13.16
N ILE A 208 18.34 -11.74 13.50
CA ILE A 208 17.43 -10.95 12.66
C ILE A 208 18.04 -9.59 12.26
N GLU A 209 19.04 -9.09 12.99
CA GLU A 209 19.79 -7.90 12.58
C GLU A 209 20.41 -8.05 11.19
N LYS A 210 20.91 -9.25 10.85
CA LYS A 210 21.46 -9.51 9.51
C LYS A 210 20.38 -9.41 8.43
N HIS A 211 19.15 -9.80 8.76
CA HIS A 211 17.99 -9.67 7.89
C HIS A 211 17.62 -8.20 7.68
N TYR A 212 17.50 -7.42 8.77
CA TYR A 212 17.21 -5.99 8.69
C TYR A 212 18.26 -5.24 7.90
N LEU A 213 19.55 -5.45 8.19
CA LEU A 213 20.64 -4.81 7.46
C LEU A 213 20.57 -5.11 5.96
N ARG A 214 20.28 -6.35 5.55
CA ARG A 214 20.10 -6.69 4.13
C ARG A 214 18.91 -5.96 3.52
N LYS A 215 17.78 -5.90 4.23
CA LYS A 215 16.56 -5.22 3.76
C LYS A 215 16.77 -3.70 3.63
N GLU A 216 17.44 -3.09 4.59
CA GLU A 216 17.74 -1.66 4.62
C GLU A 216 18.76 -1.26 3.53
N THR A 217 19.71 -2.14 3.18
CA THR A 217 20.80 -1.81 2.24
C THR A 217 20.58 -2.27 0.80
N GLN A 218 19.62 -3.18 0.54
CA GLN A 218 19.44 -3.77 -0.80
C GLN A 218 18.08 -3.43 -1.45
N PRO A 219 16.92 -3.89 -0.93
CA PRO A 219 15.63 -3.52 -1.52
C PRO A 219 15.23 -2.07 -1.21
N SER A 220 15.44 -1.55 0.01
CA SER A 220 15.02 -0.19 0.38
C SER A 220 15.58 0.90 -0.54
N PRO A 221 16.89 0.93 -0.88
CA PRO A 221 17.43 1.95 -1.80
C PRO A 221 16.81 1.89 -3.20
N ARG A 222 16.39 0.70 -3.64
CA ARG A 222 15.71 0.51 -4.93
C ARG A 222 14.26 0.98 -4.91
N LEU A 223 13.59 0.92 -3.76
CA LEU A 223 12.24 1.45 -3.56
C LEU A 223 12.29 2.98 -3.43
N GLU A 224 13.24 3.50 -2.66
CA GLU A 224 13.51 4.93 -2.51
C GLU A 224 13.84 5.59 -3.85
N ALA A 225 14.69 4.96 -4.67
CA ALA A 225 15.01 5.44 -6.02
C ALA A 225 13.78 5.54 -6.96
N LYS A 226 12.67 4.86 -6.60
CA LYS A 226 11.38 4.94 -7.30
C LYS A 226 10.39 5.91 -6.65
N GLY A 227 10.84 6.72 -5.68
CA GLY A 227 10.02 7.70 -4.98
C GLY A 227 9.20 7.12 -3.82
N MET A 228 9.51 5.92 -3.34
CA MET A 228 8.86 5.31 -2.16
C MET A 228 9.80 5.30 -0.96
N SER A 229 10.15 6.48 -0.45
CA SER A 229 11.06 6.60 0.70
C SER A 229 10.35 6.43 2.04
N GLY A 230 9.12 6.93 2.18
CA GLY A 230 8.31 6.87 3.39
C GLY A 230 8.17 5.45 3.96
N PRO A 231 7.72 4.45 3.17
CA PRO A 231 7.63 3.07 3.64
C PRO A 231 8.98 2.50 4.11
N SER A 232 10.09 2.87 3.47
CA SER A 232 11.41 2.42 3.89
C SER A 232 11.80 3.03 5.24
N GLN A 233 11.60 4.34 5.42
CA GLN A 233 11.89 5.05 6.68
C GLN A 233 11.05 4.50 7.85
N VAL A 234 9.75 4.27 7.62
CA VAL A 234 8.86 3.64 8.62
C VAL A 234 9.37 2.26 9.01
N MET A 235 9.76 1.43 8.03
CA MET A 235 10.33 0.10 8.34
C MET A 235 11.63 0.19 9.15
N TRP A 236 12.49 1.18 8.90
CA TRP A 236 13.73 1.37 9.66
C TRP A 236 13.44 1.73 11.11
N ALA A 237 12.47 2.63 11.35
CA ALA A 237 12.03 2.98 12.69
C ALA A 237 11.46 1.77 13.45
N ILE A 238 10.76 0.86 12.78
CA ILE A 238 10.29 -0.40 13.37
C ILE A 238 11.47 -1.32 13.72
N HIS A 239 12.45 -1.45 12.82
CA HIS A 239 13.64 -2.25 13.10
C HIS A 239 14.41 -1.70 14.32
N ASP A 240 14.52 -0.38 14.47
CA ASP A 240 15.15 0.27 15.63
C ASP A 240 14.43 -0.02 16.95
N ASP A 241 13.10 -0.02 16.95
CA ASP A 241 12.31 -0.41 18.12
C ASP A 241 12.58 -1.87 18.51
N ILE A 242 12.60 -2.78 17.52
CA ILE A 242 12.87 -4.20 17.74
C ILE A 242 14.28 -4.40 18.29
N ARG A 243 15.28 -3.68 17.75
CA ARG A 243 16.66 -3.69 18.27
C ARG A 243 16.70 -3.27 19.74
N ALA A 244 15.96 -2.22 20.10
CA ALA A 244 15.88 -1.75 21.48
C ALA A 244 15.23 -2.79 22.41
N VAL A 245 14.15 -3.45 21.96
CA VAL A 245 13.46 -4.52 22.71
C VAL A 245 14.38 -5.72 22.91
N LEU A 246 15.06 -6.21 21.87
CA LEU A 246 15.98 -7.33 21.96
C LEU A 246 17.16 -7.04 22.88
N LYS A 247 17.68 -5.80 22.86
CA LYS A 247 18.74 -5.37 23.78
C LYS A 247 18.27 -5.40 25.23
N LYS A 248 17.05 -4.92 25.49
CA LYS A 248 16.44 -4.94 26.84
C LYS A 248 16.19 -6.37 27.32
N ALA A 249 15.61 -7.23 26.48
CA ALA A 249 15.37 -8.63 26.80
C ALA A 249 16.67 -9.36 27.16
N ASN A 250 17.72 -9.17 26.35
CA ASN A 250 19.04 -9.73 26.63
C ASN A 250 19.65 -9.24 27.96
N ALA A 251 19.41 -7.97 28.34
CA ALA A 251 19.87 -7.45 29.62
C ALA A 251 19.13 -8.11 30.79
N GLN A 252 17.79 -8.21 30.70
CA GLN A 252 16.96 -8.82 31.74
C GLN A 252 17.31 -10.30 31.97
N ILE A 253 17.49 -11.07 30.89
CA ILE A 253 17.86 -12.48 30.98
C ILE A 253 19.22 -12.69 31.67
N LYS A 254 20.17 -11.74 31.48
CA LYS A 254 21.47 -11.78 32.15
C LYS A 254 21.42 -11.40 33.61
N GLU A 255 20.46 -10.55 33.99
CA GLU A 255 20.26 -10.09 35.37
C GLU A 255 19.51 -11.12 36.23
N GLY A 256 18.70 -12.00 35.61
CA GLY A 256 17.95 -13.07 36.27
C GLY A 256 16.51 -12.67 36.54
#